data_AF-A0A7Y9EFJ9-F1
#
_entry.id   AF-A0A7Y9EFJ9-F1
#
_cell.length_a   1.000
_cell.length_b   1.000
_cell.length_c   1.000
_cell.angle_alpha   90.00
_cell.angle_beta   90.00
_cell.angle_gamma   90.00
#
_symmetry.space_group_name_H-M   'P 1'
#
loop_
_entity.id
_entity.type
_entity.pdbx_description
1 polymer ?
#
loop_
_entity_poly.entity_id
_entity_poly.type
_entity_poly.pdbx_seq_one_letter_code
_entity_poly.pdbx_strand_id
1 'polypeptide(L)'
;MGYEVQAGFETLTAEDGTVTLTKGAWPDHSVRMRVDDAAHVRASMVRERPAESEDDRRVDVEREREWCEAFEAARDRLAGEGIRSEVAWRLEPGVRELPVPAEARQTRGRAGQRERSRERHK
;
A
#
# COMPACT_ATOMS: atom_id res chain seq x y z
N MET A 1 10.32 9.98 -15.85
CA MET A 1 10.12 10.11 -14.38
C MET A 1 10.37 8.73 -13.80
N GLY A 2 11.58 8.53 -13.27
CA GLY A 2 11.99 7.24 -12.71
C GLY A 2 11.56 7.20 -11.26
N TYR A 3 10.62 6.32 -10.94
CA TYR A 3 10.28 6.01 -9.56
C TYR A 3 10.84 4.62 -9.30
N GLU A 4 11.85 4.57 -8.44
CA GLU A 4 12.43 3.30 -7.98
C GLU A 4 11.59 2.82 -6.80
N VAL A 5 10.83 1.74 -7.03
CA VAL A 5 10.07 1.08 -5.96
C VAL A 5 11.03 0.15 -5.24
N GLN A 6 11.26 0.42 -3.96
CA GLN A 6 12.13 -0.40 -3.11
C GLN A 6 11.61 -1.84 -3.00
N ALA A 7 12.54 -2.79 -2.79
CA ALA A 7 12.23 -4.18 -2.57
C ALA A 7 11.24 -4.36 -1.39
N GLY A 8 10.09 -4.98 -1.67
CA GLY A 8 9.04 -5.25 -0.70
C GLY A 8 7.66 -4.67 -1.04
N PHE A 9 7.59 -3.72 -1.97
CA PHE A 9 6.33 -3.26 -2.56
C PHE A 9 6.31 -3.55 -4.06
N GLU A 10 5.19 -4.07 -4.55
CA GLU A 10 5.10 -4.61 -5.91
C GLU A 10 4.40 -3.64 -6.86
N THR A 11 3.41 -2.89 -6.38
CA THR A 11 2.65 -1.96 -7.23
C THR A 11 2.57 -0.58 -6.60
N LEU A 12 2.93 0.42 -7.40
CA LEU A 12 2.75 1.84 -7.15
C LEU A 12 1.67 2.36 -8.10
N THR A 13 0.55 2.85 -7.58
CA THR A 13 -0.44 3.60 -8.37
C THR A 13 -0.48 5.04 -7.89
N ALA A 14 -0.47 5.99 -8.82
CA ALA A 14 -0.58 7.41 -8.52
C ALA A 14 -1.82 7.98 -9.21
N GLU A 15 -2.76 8.51 -8.43
CA GLU A 15 -4.00 9.14 -8.90
C GLU A 15 -4.31 10.31 -7.97
N ASP A 16 -4.57 11.50 -8.53
CA ASP A 16 -4.97 12.71 -7.77
C ASP A 16 -4.11 13.04 -6.53
N GLY A 17 -2.77 12.95 -6.67
CA GLY A 17 -1.83 13.23 -5.57
C GLY A 17 -1.81 12.16 -4.47
N THR A 18 -2.46 11.03 -4.70
CA THR A 18 -2.51 9.87 -3.83
C THR A 18 -1.71 8.74 -4.45
N VAL A 19 -0.87 8.12 -3.64
CA VAL A 19 -0.06 6.95 -3.95
C VAL A 19 -0.63 5.75 -3.21
N THR A 20 -0.85 4.63 -3.88
CA THR A 20 -1.18 3.36 -3.21
C THR A 20 -0.05 2.36 -3.44
N LEU A 21 0.48 1.83 -2.33
CA LEU A 21 1.50 0.80 -2.27
C LEU A 21 0.87 -0.54 -1.91
N THR A 22 1.14 -1.57 -2.71
CA THR A 22 0.77 -2.95 -2.40
C THR A 22 2.01 -3.79 -2.17
N LYS A 23 1.92 -4.77 -1.27
CA LYS A 23 2.99 -5.73 -0.98
C LYS A 23 2.42 -7.12 -1.29
N GLY A 24 3.09 -7.91 -2.13
CA GLY A 24 2.54 -9.20 -2.60
C GLY A 24 2.24 -10.20 -1.48
N ALA A 25 2.98 -10.11 -0.37
CA ALA A 25 2.71 -10.91 0.83
C ALA A 25 1.43 -10.48 1.59
N TRP A 26 0.84 -9.33 1.27
CA TRP A 26 -0.33 -8.75 1.93
C TRP A 26 -1.47 -8.52 0.92
N PRO A 27 -2.11 -9.58 0.42
CA PRO A 27 -3.07 -9.48 -0.68
C PRO A 27 -4.36 -8.72 -0.33
N ASP A 28 -4.65 -8.54 0.95
CA ASP A 28 -5.86 -7.85 1.44
C ASP A 28 -5.58 -6.44 1.97
N HIS A 29 -4.32 -6.02 1.97
CA HIS A 29 -3.87 -4.76 2.57
C HIS A 29 -3.08 -3.93 1.59
N SER A 30 -3.32 -2.63 1.60
CA SER A 30 -2.49 -1.68 0.90
C SER A 30 -2.22 -0.47 1.78
N VAL A 31 -1.17 0.27 1.45
CA VAL A 31 -0.85 1.52 2.14
C VAL A 31 -1.14 2.66 1.19
N ARG A 32 -2.07 3.53 1.59
CA ARG A 32 -2.36 4.76 0.88
C ARG A 32 -1.53 5.90 1.47
N MET A 33 -0.80 6.59 0.62
CA MET A 33 -0.02 7.78 0.95
C MET A 33 -0.58 8.97 0.18
N ARG A 34 -0.71 10.12 0.83
CA ARG A 34 -1.17 11.36 0.18
C ARG A 34 -0.30 12.51 0.65
N VAL A 35 0.02 13.40 -0.28
CA VAL A 35 0.65 14.69 0.02
C VAL A 35 -0.46 15.66 0.39
N ASP A 36 -0.54 16.06 1.66
CA ASP A 36 -1.57 16.98 2.14
C ASP A 36 -1.20 18.44 1.79
N ASP A 37 0.10 18.77 1.83
CA ASP A 37 0.68 20.04 1.39
C ASP A 37 2.15 19.85 0.99
N ALA A 38 2.89 20.93 0.69
CA ALA A 38 4.26 20.86 0.21
C ALA A 38 5.26 20.16 1.16
N ALA A 39 4.92 19.99 2.45
CA ALA A 39 5.81 19.44 3.47
C ALA A 39 5.24 18.21 4.20
N HIS A 40 3.93 17.95 4.13
CA HIS A 40 3.30 16.88 4.89
C HIS A 40 2.81 15.73 4.02
N VAL A 41 3.24 14.52 4.40
CA VAL A 41 2.78 13.26 3.82
C VAL A 41 1.99 12.50 4.86
N ARG A 42 0.78 12.10 4.50
CA ARG A 42 -0.07 11.22 5.29
C ARG A 42 0.00 9.81 4.74
N ALA A 43 0.24 8.83 5.60
CA ALA A 43 0.16 7.41 5.26
C ALA A 43 -0.92 6.73 6.10
N SER A 44 -1.70 5.85 5.46
CA SER A 44 -2.73 5.05 6.12
C SER A 44 -2.81 3.67 5.48
N MET A 45 -2.76 2.62 6.29
CA MET A 45 -3.10 1.28 5.83
C MET A 45 -4.61 1.20 5.57
N VAL A 46 -4.99 0.47 4.53
CA VAL A 46 -6.37 0.24 4.11
C VAL A 46 -6.55 -1.23 3.77
N ARG A 47 -7.77 -1.74 3.91
CA ARG A 47 -8.13 -3.08 3.43
C ARG A 47 -8.85 -3.03 2.09
N GLU A 48 -8.62 -4.04 1.26
CA GLU A 48 -9.42 -4.23 0.04
C GLU A 48 -10.82 -4.78 0.35
N ARG A 49 -10.94 -5.57 1.41
CA ARG A 49 -12.18 -6.23 1.85
C ARG A 49 -12.40 -6.00 3.35
N PRO A 50 -13.65 -5.87 3.82
CA PRO A 50 -13.94 -5.78 5.25
C PRO A 50 -13.36 -6.95 6.05
N ALA A 51 -13.00 -6.71 7.31
CA ALA A 51 -12.70 -7.79 8.25
C ALA A 51 -14.01 -8.50 8.63
N GLU A 52 -14.06 -9.82 8.46
CA GLU A 52 -15.27 -10.62 8.74
C GLU A 52 -15.13 -11.40 10.06
N SER A 53 -13.90 -11.51 10.60
CA SER A 53 -13.58 -12.32 11.77
C SER A 53 -12.63 -11.63 12.75
N GLU A 54 -12.54 -12.15 13.98
CA GLU A 54 -11.54 -11.73 14.97
C GLU A 54 -10.11 -12.07 14.52
N ASP A 55 -9.94 -13.16 13.76
CA ASP A 55 -8.64 -13.52 13.19
C ASP A 55 -8.20 -12.49 12.14
N ASP A 56 -9.13 -11.98 11.33
CA ASP A 56 -8.88 -10.89 10.38
C ASP A 56 -8.39 -9.62 11.11
N ARG A 57 -9.01 -9.29 12.24
CA ARG A 57 -8.59 -8.15 13.08
C ARG A 57 -7.20 -8.36 13.66
N ARG A 58 -6.87 -9.58 14.11
CA ARG A 58 -5.52 -9.89 14.57
C ARG A 58 -4.49 -9.72 13.46
N VAL A 59 -4.80 -10.19 12.25
CA VAL A 59 -3.94 -9.99 11.08
C VAL A 59 -3.78 -8.51 10.76
N ASP A 60 -4.83 -7.70 10.83
CA ASP A 60 -4.74 -6.25 10.61
C ASP A 60 -3.70 -5.61 11.54
N VAL A 61 -3.74 -5.95 12.83
CA VAL A 61 -2.78 -5.43 13.82
C VAL A 61 -1.35 -5.87 13.50
N GLU A 62 -1.15 -7.13 13.07
CA GLU A 62 0.16 -7.63 12.65
C GLU A 62 0.69 -6.87 11.44
N ARG A 63 -0.16 -6.61 10.44
CA ARG A 63 0.24 -5.87 9.23
C ARG A 63 0.52 -4.40 9.52
N GLU A 64 -0.28 -3.76 10.38
CA GLU A 64 -0.01 -2.40 10.84
C GLU A 64 1.33 -2.29 11.57
N ARG A 65 1.69 -3.28 12.40
CA ARG A 65 3.01 -3.34 13.06
C ARG A 65 4.15 -3.46 12.05
N GLU A 66 4.05 -4.42 11.13
CA GLU A 66 5.07 -4.60 10.09
C GLU A 66 5.24 -3.34 9.23
N TRP A 67 4.14 -2.64 8.91
CA TRP A 67 4.20 -1.36 8.19
C TRP A 67 4.90 -0.28 9.00
N CYS A 68 4.56 -0.14 10.28
CA CYS A 68 5.21 0.84 11.14
C CYS A 68 6.72 0.61 11.22
N GLU A 69 7.16 -0.64 11.39
CA GLU A 69 8.58 -1.00 11.40
C GLU A 69 9.27 -0.69 10.06
N ALA A 70 8.62 -1.06 8.94
CA ALA A 70 9.15 -0.79 7.60
C ALA A 70 9.24 0.72 7.32
N PHE A 71 8.27 1.51 7.80
CA PHE A 71 8.24 2.96 7.65
C PHE A 71 9.38 3.64 8.42
N GLU A 72 9.64 3.24 9.67
CA GLU A 72 10.79 3.77 10.43
C GLU A 72 12.11 3.40 9.75
N ALA A 73 12.26 2.14 9.30
CA ALA A 73 13.44 1.72 8.56
C ALA A 73 13.64 2.51 7.25
N ALA A 74 12.56 2.86 6.55
CA ALA A 74 12.62 3.71 5.37
C ALA A 74 13.04 5.14 5.72
N ARG A 75 12.54 5.71 6.82
CA ARG A 75 12.97 7.03 7.32
C ARG A 75 14.45 7.06 7.66
N ASP A 76 14.96 6.04 8.33
CA ASP A 76 16.37 5.96 8.69
C ASP A 76 17.27 5.92 7.44
N ARG A 77 16.84 5.20 6.39
CA ARG A 77 17.54 5.19 5.09
C ARG A 77 17.53 6.57 4.44
N LEU A 78 16.38 7.23 4.39
CA LEU A 78 16.25 8.59 3.85
C LEU A 78 17.13 9.59 4.62
N ALA A 79 17.19 9.46 5.95
CA ALA A 79 18.06 10.28 6.78
C ALA A 79 19.55 10.05 6.46
N GLY A 80 19.94 8.80 6.18
CA GLY A 80 21.28 8.45 5.69
C GLY A 80 21.64 9.10 4.34
N GLU A 81 20.64 9.39 3.52
CA GLU A 81 20.78 10.14 2.26
C GLU A 81 20.61 11.67 2.43
N GLY A 82 20.46 12.15 3.66
CA GLY A 82 20.33 13.57 3.98
C GLY A 82 18.90 14.12 3.93
N ILE A 83 17.90 13.28 3.65
CA ILE A 83 16.48 13.65 3.65
C ILE A 83 15.91 13.43 5.05
N ARG A 84 15.70 14.52 5.79
CA ARG A 84 15.11 14.47 7.14
C ARG A 84 13.59 14.47 7.05
N SER A 85 12.96 13.52 7.73
CA SER A 85 11.51 13.44 7.90
C SER A 85 11.18 13.34 9.37
N GLU A 86 10.14 14.04 9.84
CA GLU A 86 9.65 13.98 11.22
C GLU A 86 8.24 13.40 11.25
N VAL A 87 7.94 12.56 12.24
CA VAL A 87 6.59 12.00 12.43
C VAL A 87 5.83 12.93 13.36
N ALA A 88 5.01 13.79 12.76
CA ALA A 88 4.16 14.72 13.51
C ALA A 88 3.02 14.01 14.25
N TRP A 89 2.51 12.90 13.71
CA TRP A 89 1.43 12.13 14.31
C TRP A 89 1.46 10.66 13.88
N ARG A 90 1.18 9.77 14.84
CA ARG A 90 1.13 8.32 14.64
C ARG A 90 0.04 7.72 15.52
N LEU A 91 -0.66 6.72 14.97
CA LEU A 91 -1.59 5.87 15.71
C LEU A 91 -0.90 4.54 16.02
N GLU A 92 -1.19 3.98 17.19
CA GLU A 92 -0.71 2.65 17.53
C GLU A 92 -1.51 1.58 16.75
N PRO A 93 -0.86 0.47 16.34
CA PRO A 93 -1.52 -0.63 15.68
C PRO A 93 -2.73 -1.15 16.46
N GLY A 94 -3.86 -1.37 15.79
CA GLY A 94 -5.10 -1.86 16.37
C GLY A 94 -5.96 -0.81 17.10
N VAL A 95 -5.54 0.45 17.17
CA VAL A 95 -6.36 1.53 17.76
C VAL A 95 -7.61 1.81 16.92
N ARG A 96 -7.55 1.61 15.60
CA ARG A 96 -8.64 1.88 14.68
C ARG A 96 -8.77 0.74 13.68
N GLU A 97 -10.00 0.33 13.40
CA GLU A 97 -10.27 -0.61 12.31
C GLU A 97 -9.81 0.00 10.96
N LEU A 98 -9.19 -0.84 10.14
CA LEU A 98 -8.67 -0.39 8.87
C LEU A 98 -9.81 0.04 7.93
N PRO A 99 -9.72 1.25 7.34
CA PRO A 99 -10.75 1.71 6.43
C PRO A 99 -10.78 0.84 5.16
N VAL A 100 -12.00 0.57 4.69
CA VAL A 100 -12.26 -0.07 3.40
C VAL A 100 -12.69 1.03 2.42
N PRO A 101 -11.98 1.24 1.29
CA PRO A 101 -12.38 2.23 0.29
C PRO A 101 -13.76 1.91 -0.29
N ALA A 102 -14.66 2.90 -0.35
CA ALA A 102 -16.02 2.74 -0.90
C ALA A 102 -16.04 2.43 -2.41
N GLU A 103 -14.93 2.64 -3.12
CA GLU A 103 -14.78 2.29 -4.52
C GLU A 103 -13.67 1.25 -4.67
N ALA A 104 -14.05 -0.03 -4.69
CA ALA A 104 -13.24 -1.07 -5.29
C ALA A 104 -13.21 -0.86 -6.82
N ARG A 105 -12.47 0.15 -7.32
CA ARG A 105 -12.10 0.18 -8.74
C ARG A 105 -11.03 -0.89 -8.94
N GLN A 106 -11.55 -2.07 -9.24
CA GLN A 106 -10.92 -3.25 -9.82
C GLN A 106 -9.62 -2.92 -10.57
N THR A 107 -8.47 -3.08 -9.92
CA THR A 107 -7.18 -3.30 -10.58
C THR A 107 -6.96 -4.80 -10.83
N ARG A 108 -8.03 -5.59 -11.03
CA ARG A 108 -7.95 -6.91 -11.67
C ARG A 108 -8.17 -6.75 -13.17
N GLY A 109 -7.14 -6.33 -13.90
CA GLY A 109 -7.31 -6.08 -15.33
C GLY A 109 -6.03 -5.98 -16.14
N ARG A 110 -5.20 -7.03 -16.17
CA ARG A 110 -4.46 -7.52 -17.37
C ARG A 110 -3.33 -8.50 -17.00
N ALA A 111 -3.67 -9.76 -16.74
CA ALA A 111 -2.69 -10.84 -16.82
C ALA A 111 -3.24 -12.13 -17.46
N GLY A 112 -4.49 -12.17 -17.93
CA GLY A 112 -5.17 -13.42 -18.28
C GLY A 112 -5.65 -13.58 -19.73
N GLN A 113 -5.33 -12.69 -20.67
CA GLN A 113 -5.90 -12.78 -22.02
C GLN A 113 -4.88 -12.46 -23.11
N ARG A 114 -3.86 -13.30 -23.24
CA ARG A 114 -3.02 -13.30 -24.44
C ARG A 114 -2.45 -14.66 -24.78
N GLU A 115 -3.28 -15.70 -24.76
CA GLU A 115 -2.97 -16.97 -25.41
C GLU A 115 -4.30 -17.64 -25.81
N ARG A 116 -4.35 -18.21 -27.02
CA ARG A 116 -5.54 -18.78 -27.71
C ARG A 116 -6.36 -17.81 -28.57
N SER A 117 -5.71 -17.19 -29.54
CA SER A 117 -6.36 -16.86 -30.83
C SER A 117 -5.38 -16.91 -31.99
N ARG A 118 -4.72 -18.06 -32.14
CA ARG A 118 -4.17 -18.62 -33.39
C ARG A 118 -4.14 -20.12 -33.08
N GLU A 119 -5.04 -20.96 -33.60
CA GLU A 119 -4.98 -21.48 -34.96
C GLU A 119 -6.38 -21.93 -35.41
N ARG A 120 -6.91 -21.26 -36.44
CA ARG A 120 -7.82 -21.87 -37.41
C ARG A 120 -7.74 -21.08 -38.70
N HIS A 121 -6.98 -21.61 -39.66
CA HIS A 121 -7.05 -21.46 -41.13
C HIS A 121 -5.68 -21.93 -41.65
N LYS A 122 -5.55 -22.93 -42.53
CA LYS A 122 -6.42 -23.49 -43.57
C LYS A 122 -6.31 -25.01 -43.60
#